data_AF-A0A380YK59-F1
#
_entry.id   AF-A0A380YK59-F1
#
_cell.length_a   1.000
_cell.length_b   1.000
_cell.length_c   1.000
_cell.angle_alpha   90.00
_cell.angle_beta   90.00
_cell.angle_gamma   90.00
#
_symmetry.space_group_name_H-M   'P 1'
#
loop_
_entity.id
_entity.type
_entity.pdbx_description
1 polymer ?
#
loop_
_entity_poly.entity_id
_entity_poly.type
_entity_poly.pdbx_seq_one_letter_code
_entity_poly.pdbx_strand_id
1 'polypeptide(L)'
;MKKYHLYLWIVALVGLMTACSQDEAAGPQTYEPTSVTLSASVDRNIQTRAITMPSDYKLRYILEVWTTGETPVLKLRKEELKEDFSGVDFTFDLTDAGDYNALLWADFIQAQITTPTKQTISGFECDHYKDLNYKTTDNLKNIIRTPAGNIPTLHNDAFCACHPISKKTGAYSGNVQLVRPFGQINIIEKNADTLAKVKQTKAVFNVPKGYNVENGTPTSETEEATRYANMHSMSGSGNDCTANLLYDYIFAPSTGQTTLGEIKLTFISSDETLQIGDFTIPANMPVERNKRTNISGHIVSVSDAPSNSAKLSVTVSDGWSTDLIEKDADVGNYYYEDGTWSTIFNDQKKCIGIVYEVNAGGRSGKIVGLTQINSIDKKPWSTENIVTGATNTTDGRVNMTTIAELITNSGGSKIWDTYPAFKWVTEQNNNTGNWDAANDKWYIPAIDELSAFYTAYNTYGKDNFNAKITTAGGTVFYNTSYYSSSTESSNTQYYHTQFNNGNTGTQDKINNNVVRCIRKF
;
A
#
# COMPACT_ATOMS: atom_id res chain seq x y z
N MET A 1 -12.54 23.73 26.98
CA MET A 1 -11.71 24.93 27.17
C MET A 1 -10.46 24.79 26.29
N LYS A 2 -10.52 25.34 25.07
CA LYS A 2 -9.40 25.34 24.11
C LYS A 2 -8.99 26.80 23.92
N LYS A 3 -7.72 27.10 24.18
CA LYS A 3 -7.15 28.44 24.09
C LYS A 3 -6.88 28.76 22.61
N TYR A 4 -7.53 29.79 22.10
CA TYR A 4 -7.24 30.36 20.79
C TYR A 4 -6.11 31.38 20.96
N HIS A 5 -4.97 31.16 20.30
CA HIS A 5 -3.91 32.16 20.20
C HIS A 5 -4.21 33.09 19.02
N LEU A 6 -4.50 34.33 19.38
CA LEU A 6 -4.74 35.49 18.53
C LEU A 6 -3.41 35.97 17.94
N TYR A 7 -3.24 35.91 16.60
CA TYR A 7 -2.13 36.57 15.93
C TYR A 7 -2.51 38.02 15.61
N LEU A 8 -1.88 38.94 16.33
CA LEU A 8 -2.04 40.39 16.23
C LEU A 8 -1.21 40.90 15.05
N TRP A 9 -1.88 41.53 14.07
CA TRP A 9 -1.22 42.28 13.00
C TRP A 9 -0.90 43.69 13.52
N ILE A 10 0.38 44.06 13.59
CA ILE A 10 0.79 45.46 13.81
C ILE A 10 1.31 45.99 12.47
N VAL A 11 0.48 46.78 11.80
CA VAL A 11 0.90 47.71 10.75
C VAL A 11 0.94 49.09 11.39
N ALA A 12 2.13 49.67 11.52
CA ALA A 12 2.30 51.08 11.86
C ALA A 12 3.38 51.68 10.96
N LEU A 13 2.91 52.34 9.90
CA LEU A 13 3.68 53.20 9.01
C LEU A 13 3.12 54.61 9.23
N VAL A 14 3.96 55.58 9.62
CA VAL A 14 3.93 57.02 9.32
C VAL A 14 5.01 57.71 10.16
N GLY A 15 5.85 58.55 9.52
CA GLY A 15 6.65 59.55 10.22
C GLY A 15 7.90 60.02 9.48
N LEU A 16 7.73 60.68 8.33
CA LEU A 16 8.74 61.54 7.71
C LEU A 16 9.12 62.68 8.67
N MET A 17 10.41 62.88 8.95
CA MET A 17 10.95 64.20 9.29
C MET A 17 12.27 64.42 8.56
N THR A 18 12.26 65.49 7.78
CA THR A 18 13.34 66.11 7.01
C THR A 18 14.41 66.72 7.91
N ALA A 19 15.68 66.50 7.59
CA ALA A 19 16.79 67.35 8.04
C ALA A 19 17.53 67.89 6.80
N CYS A 20 17.57 69.21 6.69
CA CYS A 20 18.16 69.95 5.58
C CYS A 20 19.69 69.83 5.54
N SER A 21 20.22 69.44 4.39
CA SER A 21 21.37 70.12 3.79
C SER A 21 21.06 70.33 2.31
N GLN A 22 21.09 71.58 1.86
CA GLN A 22 20.96 71.93 0.46
C GLN A 22 22.17 71.38 -0.30
N ASP A 23 21.92 70.43 -1.20
CA ASP A 23 22.73 70.21 -2.39
C ASP A 23 21.76 69.92 -3.55
N GLU A 24 22.14 70.39 -4.73
CA GLU A 24 21.32 70.56 -5.94
C GLU A 24 20.34 69.41 -6.20
N ALA A 25 19.05 69.75 -6.23
CA ALA A 25 17.98 68.82 -6.54
C ALA A 25 18.07 68.38 -8.01
N ALA A 26 18.66 67.20 -8.24
CA ALA A 26 18.10 66.31 -9.26
C ALA A 26 16.63 66.11 -8.89
N GLY A 27 15.71 66.41 -9.82
CA GLY A 27 14.27 66.26 -9.60
C GLY A 27 13.91 64.87 -9.05
N PRO A 28 12.75 64.69 -8.40
CA PRO A 28 12.41 63.43 -7.75
C PRO A 28 12.45 62.29 -8.77
N GLN A 29 13.52 61.50 -8.72
CA GLN A 29 13.57 60.21 -9.36
C GLN A 29 12.65 59.32 -8.54
N THR A 30 11.38 59.24 -8.95
CA THR A 30 10.49 58.14 -8.54
C THR A 30 11.08 56.87 -9.10
N TYR A 31 12.05 56.28 -8.39
CA TYR A 31 12.46 54.91 -8.67
C TYR A 31 11.26 54.03 -8.33
N GLU A 32 10.56 53.58 -9.38
CA GLU A 32 9.52 52.57 -9.25
C GLU A 32 10.11 51.34 -8.53
N PRO A 33 9.42 50.76 -7.53
CA PRO A 33 9.98 49.66 -6.76
C PRO A 33 10.33 48.46 -7.66
N THR A 34 11.61 48.08 -7.69
CA THR A 34 12.14 46.90 -8.41
C THR A 34 12.14 45.64 -7.56
N SER A 35 11.81 45.76 -6.28
CA SER A 35 11.94 44.68 -5.31
C SER A 35 10.96 43.53 -5.55
N VAL A 36 11.45 42.34 -5.32
CA VAL A 36 10.74 41.07 -5.40
C VAL A 36 11.02 40.30 -4.11
N THR A 37 9.96 39.83 -3.46
CA THR A 37 10.05 38.96 -2.29
C THR A 37 9.30 37.66 -2.53
N LEU A 38 9.99 36.53 -2.45
CA LEU A 38 9.38 35.20 -2.51
C LEU A 38 9.54 34.49 -1.17
N SER A 39 8.42 34.19 -0.52
CA SER A 39 8.36 33.41 0.70
C SER A 39 8.19 31.94 0.35
N ALA A 40 9.25 31.15 0.50
CA ALA A 40 9.29 29.74 0.16
C ALA A 40 9.17 28.87 1.40
N SER A 41 8.32 27.83 1.34
CA SER A 41 8.19 26.82 2.39
C SER A 41 7.97 25.44 1.79
N VAL A 42 8.21 24.39 2.58
CA VAL A 42 7.94 23.00 2.16
C VAL A 42 6.57 22.52 2.63
N ASP A 43 5.86 21.77 1.80
CA ASP A 43 4.60 21.16 2.18
C ASP A 43 4.78 19.96 3.12
N ARG A 44 4.49 20.21 4.40
CA ARG A 44 4.53 19.20 5.45
C ARG A 44 3.23 18.44 5.65
N ASN A 45 2.11 18.83 5.02
CA ASN A 45 0.85 18.09 5.15
C ASN A 45 0.95 16.67 4.57
N ILE A 46 1.95 16.47 3.72
CA ILE A 46 2.31 15.20 3.11
C ILE A 46 3.03 14.29 4.11
N GLN A 47 3.57 14.80 5.22
CA GLN A 47 4.23 14.02 6.25
C GLN A 47 3.21 13.62 7.33
N THR A 48 2.93 12.32 7.50
CA THR A 48 1.86 11.85 8.42
C THR A 48 2.30 11.79 9.89
N ARG A 49 3.54 12.20 10.18
CA ARG A 49 4.09 12.35 11.54
C ARG A 49 4.77 13.71 11.67
N ALA A 50 4.90 14.17 12.92
CA ALA A 50 5.82 15.26 13.26
C ALA A 50 7.25 14.77 13.01
N ILE A 51 7.72 14.93 11.78
CA ILE A 51 9.09 14.62 11.42
C ILE A 51 10.00 15.69 12.04
N THR A 52 10.91 15.25 12.89
CA THR A 52 11.96 16.10 13.45
C THR A 52 13.08 16.23 12.43
N MET A 53 13.64 17.43 12.31
CA MET A 53 14.83 17.68 11.50
C MET A 53 15.95 16.69 11.90
N PRO A 54 16.58 15.99 10.94
CA PRO A 54 17.75 15.16 11.22
C PRO A 54 18.89 15.98 11.84
N SER A 55 19.46 15.55 12.97
CA SER A 55 20.46 16.33 13.74
C SER A 55 21.72 16.69 12.97
N ASP A 56 22.11 15.86 12.00
CA ASP A 56 23.36 16.00 11.26
C ASP A 56 23.17 16.68 9.90
N TYR A 57 22.00 17.29 9.66
CA TYR A 57 21.64 17.86 8.38
C TYR A 57 21.01 19.25 8.51
N LYS A 58 21.09 20.03 7.42
CA LYS A 58 20.43 21.32 7.24
C LYS A 58 19.56 21.26 5.99
N LEU A 59 18.44 21.97 6.01
CA LEU A 59 17.58 22.13 4.85
C LEU A 59 18.11 23.33 4.06
N ARG A 60 18.56 23.07 2.84
CA ARG A 60 19.01 24.09 1.89
C ARG A 60 17.87 24.43 0.95
N TYR A 61 17.55 25.71 0.85
CA TYR A 61 16.65 26.25 -0.17
C TYR A 61 17.47 26.90 -1.28
N ILE A 62 17.14 26.62 -2.53
CA ILE A 62 17.77 27.17 -3.72
C ILE A 62 16.70 27.88 -4.54
N LEU A 63 16.95 29.14 -4.91
CA LEU A 63 16.15 29.91 -5.84
C LEU A 63 16.97 30.18 -7.10
N GLU A 64 16.40 29.89 -8.26
CA GLU A 64 16.85 30.40 -9.56
C GLU A 64 15.72 31.22 -10.22
N VAL A 65 16.06 32.39 -10.76
CA VAL A 65 15.10 33.22 -11.51
C VAL A 65 15.54 33.34 -12.95
N TRP A 66 14.68 32.89 -13.86
CA TRP A 66 14.93 32.83 -15.30
C TRP A 66 14.02 33.79 -16.05
N THR A 67 14.53 34.46 -17.08
CA THR A 67 13.65 35.09 -18.08
C THR A 67 12.86 34.02 -18.82
N THR A 68 11.69 34.39 -19.35
CA THR A 68 10.89 33.55 -20.25
C THR A 68 11.29 33.79 -21.72
N GLY A 69 10.86 32.92 -22.64
CA GLY A 69 11.11 33.02 -24.09
C GLY A 69 11.96 31.88 -24.66
N GLU A 70 12.37 32.02 -25.94
CA GLU A 70 13.10 30.98 -26.68
C GLU A 70 14.51 30.70 -26.13
N THR A 71 15.17 31.74 -25.60
CA THR A 71 16.51 31.67 -25.02
C THR A 71 16.49 32.22 -23.59
N PRO A 72 15.95 31.45 -22.62
CA PRO A 72 15.84 31.91 -21.24
C PRO A 72 17.24 32.11 -20.61
N VAL A 73 17.40 33.19 -19.86
CA VAL A 73 18.66 33.58 -19.21
C VAL A 73 18.48 33.59 -17.69
N LEU A 74 19.43 33.00 -16.97
CA LEU A 74 19.48 33.04 -15.51
C LEU A 74 19.82 34.46 -15.04
N LYS A 75 18.94 35.06 -14.24
CA LYS A 75 19.09 36.42 -13.71
C LYS A 75 19.54 36.45 -12.26
N LEU A 76 19.23 35.39 -11.51
CA LEU A 76 19.56 35.28 -10.10
C LEU A 76 19.68 33.81 -9.71
N ARG A 77 20.66 33.52 -8.87
CA ARG A 77 20.66 32.32 -8.04
C ARG A 77 21.01 32.65 -6.59
N LYS A 78 20.25 32.12 -5.63
CA LYS A 78 20.50 32.25 -4.18
C LYS A 78 20.32 30.91 -3.48
N GLU A 79 21.11 30.67 -2.43
CA GLU A 79 20.97 29.51 -1.55
C GLU A 79 20.87 29.98 -0.09
N GLU A 80 19.94 29.41 0.69
CA GLU A 80 19.71 29.74 2.10
C GLU A 80 19.61 28.45 2.92
N LEU A 81 20.14 28.45 4.15
CA LEU A 81 20.14 27.28 5.03
C LEU A 81 19.20 27.45 6.21
N LYS A 82 18.52 26.36 6.58
CA LYS A 82 17.69 26.25 7.79
C LYS A 82 18.07 25.01 8.60
N GLU A 83 18.02 25.17 9.91
CA GLU A 83 18.22 24.09 10.90
C GLU A 83 16.88 23.45 11.31
N ASP A 84 15.80 23.89 10.67
CA ASP A 84 14.45 23.39 10.85
C ASP A 84 13.68 23.44 9.51
N PHE A 85 12.38 23.15 9.57
CA PHE A 85 11.49 23.23 8.41
C PHE A 85 10.83 24.62 8.25
N SER A 86 11.39 25.68 8.84
CA SER A 86 10.89 27.02 8.61
C SER A 86 11.13 27.45 7.16
N GLY A 87 10.24 28.30 6.65
CA GLY A 87 10.40 28.90 5.33
C GLY A 87 11.52 29.95 5.28
N VAL A 88 11.87 30.36 4.07
CA VAL A 88 12.84 31.41 3.77
C VAL A 88 12.19 32.50 2.92
N ASP A 89 12.56 33.75 3.16
CA ASP A 89 12.17 34.88 2.30
C ASP A 89 13.35 35.28 1.41
N PHE A 90 13.24 35.04 0.11
CA PHE A 90 14.20 35.53 -0.87
C PHE A 90 13.81 36.93 -1.32
N THR A 91 14.63 37.92 -1.00
CA THR A 91 14.45 39.31 -1.50
C THR A 91 15.54 39.67 -2.50
N PHE A 92 15.15 40.22 -3.65
CA PHE A 92 16.03 40.61 -4.76
C PHE A 92 15.36 41.66 -5.66
N ASP A 93 16.09 42.20 -6.64
CA ASP A 93 15.56 43.17 -7.59
C ASP A 93 15.41 42.57 -9.00
N LEU A 94 14.30 42.92 -9.66
CA LEU A 94 14.11 42.76 -11.11
C LEU A 94 13.81 44.14 -11.70
N THR A 95 14.77 44.67 -12.46
CA THR A 95 14.67 46.02 -13.06
C THR A 95 13.76 46.05 -14.27
N ASP A 96 13.80 45.00 -15.08
CA ASP A 96 13.02 44.93 -16.30
C ASP A 96 11.60 44.45 -15.99
N ALA A 97 10.60 45.15 -16.51
CA ALA A 97 9.24 44.63 -16.51
C ALA A 97 9.17 43.45 -17.49
N GLY A 98 8.49 42.38 -17.08
CA GLY A 98 8.40 41.16 -17.87
C GLY A 98 8.01 39.93 -17.06
N ASP A 99 7.88 38.81 -17.76
CA ASP A 99 7.55 37.53 -17.15
C ASP A 99 8.83 36.70 -16.92
N TYR A 100 8.91 36.12 -15.72
CA TYR A 100 10.02 35.30 -15.25
C TYR A 100 9.49 34.00 -14.65
N ASN A 101 10.33 32.98 -14.61
CA ASN A 101 10.08 31.76 -13.84
C ASN A 101 11.03 31.71 -12.65
N ALA A 102 10.49 31.61 -11.44
CA ALA A 102 11.25 31.25 -10.25
C ALA A 102 11.21 29.72 -10.08
N LEU A 103 12.37 29.08 -10.23
CA LEU A 103 12.56 27.67 -9.92
C LEU A 103 13.07 27.57 -8.50
N LEU A 104 12.39 26.78 -7.67
CA LEU A 104 12.77 26.55 -6.29
C LEU A 104 13.03 25.08 -6.05
N TRP A 105 14.09 24.80 -5.30
CA TRP A 105 14.47 23.47 -4.83
C TRP A 105 14.81 23.53 -3.34
N ALA A 106 14.42 22.51 -2.59
CA ALA A 106 14.84 22.35 -1.21
C ALA A 106 15.32 20.92 -0.97
N ASP A 107 16.52 20.75 -0.43
CA ASP A 107 17.12 19.46 -0.11
C ASP A 107 17.96 19.49 1.16
N PHE A 108 18.37 18.32 1.63
CA PHE A 108 19.23 18.21 2.80
C PHE A 108 20.71 18.20 2.39
N ILE A 109 21.50 18.98 3.12
CA ILE A 109 22.97 18.95 3.09
C ILE A 109 23.52 18.61 4.48
N GLN A 110 24.80 18.24 4.56
CA GLN A 110 25.45 17.95 5.83
C GLN A 110 25.55 19.20 6.72
N ALA A 111 25.23 19.08 8.01
CA ALA A 111 25.17 20.22 8.94
C ALA A 111 26.51 20.95 9.13
N GLN A 112 27.64 20.25 9.02
CA GLN A 112 28.98 20.86 9.06
C GLN A 112 29.29 21.78 7.88
N ILE A 113 28.49 21.73 6.81
CA ILE A 113 28.64 22.64 5.67
C ILE A 113 28.00 23.97 6.05
N THR A 114 28.83 24.95 6.41
CA THR A 114 28.40 26.30 6.82
C THR A 114 28.87 27.39 5.87
N THR A 115 29.89 27.12 5.06
CA THR A 115 30.49 28.10 4.15
C THR A 115 30.26 27.67 2.70
N PRO A 116 29.65 28.54 1.86
CA PRO A 116 29.51 28.25 0.44
C PRO A 116 30.82 28.48 -0.31
N THR A 117 30.90 27.98 -1.54
CA THR A 117 31.98 28.26 -2.51
C THR A 117 31.41 29.04 -3.68
N LYS A 118 32.23 29.88 -4.33
CA LYS A 118 31.84 30.54 -5.57
C LYS A 118 31.76 29.51 -6.71
N GLN A 119 30.66 29.55 -7.45
CA GLN A 119 30.41 28.74 -8.63
C GLN A 119 29.86 29.61 -9.75
N THR A 120 30.12 29.22 -11.00
CA THR A 120 29.48 29.83 -12.17
C THR A 120 28.46 28.84 -12.73
N ILE A 121 27.17 29.11 -12.51
CA ILE A 121 26.06 28.25 -12.94
C ILE A 121 25.33 28.98 -14.06
N SER A 122 25.27 28.37 -15.25
CA SER A 122 24.64 28.97 -16.45
C SER A 122 25.10 30.43 -16.72
N GLY A 123 26.38 30.71 -16.48
CA GLY A 123 26.99 32.03 -16.69
C GLY A 123 26.80 33.04 -15.54
N PHE A 124 26.10 32.66 -14.46
CA PHE A 124 25.89 33.50 -13.28
C PHE A 124 26.83 33.08 -12.14
N GLU A 125 27.58 34.01 -11.57
CA GLU A 125 28.42 33.74 -10.39
C GLU A 125 27.56 33.81 -9.11
N CYS A 126 27.56 32.73 -8.33
CA CYS A 126 26.79 32.64 -7.08
C CYS A 126 27.55 31.86 -6.00
N ASP A 127 27.07 32.01 -4.78
CA ASP A 127 27.44 31.14 -3.67
C ASP A 127 26.72 29.79 -3.78
N HIS A 128 27.45 28.70 -3.55
CA HIS A 128 26.95 27.34 -3.64
C HIS A 128 27.47 26.49 -2.47
N TYR A 129 26.55 25.90 -1.72
CA TYR A 129 26.87 24.92 -0.69
C TYR A 129 27.09 23.54 -1.31
N LYS A 130 28.06 22.78 -0.77
CA LYS A 130 28.40 21.46 -1.29
C LYS A 130 27.17 20.54 -1.33
N ASP A 131 26.88 20.01 -2.51
CA ASP A 131 25.83 19.02 -2.74
C ASP A 131 26.05 17.73 -1.93
N LEU A 132 24.93 17.09 -1.54
CA LEU A 132 24.93 15.79 -0.85
C LEU A 132 24.22 14.72 -1.69
N ASN A 133 22.89 14.76 -1.75
CA ASN A 133 22.07 13.74 -2.43
C ASN A 133 21.70 14.13 -3.86
N TYR A 134 21.80 15.41 -4.19
CA TYR A 134 21.38 15.98 -5.47
C TYR A 134 22.44 16.95 -5.96
N LYS A 135 22.94 16.71 -7.18
CA LYS A 135 23.80 17.65 -7.89
C LYS A 135 22.93 18.78 -8.44
N THR A 136 23.23 20.02 -8.04
CA THR A 136 22.47 21.23 -8.42
C THR A 136 23.33 22.27 -9.15
N THR A 137 24.55 21.89 -9.55
CA THR A 137 25.55 22.74 -10.21
C THR A 137 25.37 22.92 -11.72
N ASP A 138 24.57 22.07 -12.39
CA ASP A 138 24.23 22.31 -13.80
C ASP A 138 23.17 23.43 -13.91
N ASN A 139 22.05 23.28 -13.18
CA ASN A 139 21.05 24.28 -12.76
C ASN A 139 19.78 23.53 -12.28
N LEU A 140 18.71 24.22 -11.87
CA LEU A 140 17.46 23.58 -11.44
C LEU A 140 16.60 22.99 -12.59
N LYS A 141 17.01 23.18 -13.85
CA LYS A 141 16.42 22.49 -15.01
C LYS A 141 17.04 21.11 -15.27
N ASN A 142 18.13 20.77 -14.57
CA ASN A 142 18.78 19.45 -14.65
C ASN A 142 19.38 19.04 -13.30
N ILE A 143 18.52 18.75 -12.33
CA ILE A 143 18.95 18.23 -11.02
C ILE A 143 19.26 16.75 -11.20
N ILE A 144 20.42 16.30 -10.75
CA ILE A 144 20.83 14.90 -10.89
C ILE A 144 20.87 14.26 -9.50
N ARG A 145 20.22 13.11 -9.32
CA ARG A 145 20.34 12.33 -8.09
C ARG A 145 21.75 11.74 -8.02
N THR A 146 22.41 11.90 -6.88
CA THR A 146 23.65 11.17 -6.60
C THR A 146 23.26 9.75 -6.19
N PRO A 147 23.76 8.70 -6.87
CA PRO A 147 23.41 7.33 -6.52
C PRO A 147 23.93 6.98 -5.13
N ALA A 148 23.06 6.39 -4.31
CA ALA A 148 23.42 5.77 -3.04
C ALA A 148 23.04 4.29 -3.07
N GLY A 149 23.93 3.40 -2.61
CA GLY A 149 23.71 1.95 -2.66
C GLY A 149 22.70 1.42 -1.63
N ASN A 150 22.42 2.18 -0.57
CA ASN A 150 21.50 1.78 0.49
C ASN A 150 20.09 2.35 0.25
N ILE A 151 19.09 1.81 0.96
CA ILE A 151 17.75 2.41 1.00
C ILE A 151 17.83 3.90 1.38
N PRO A 152 16.98 4.77 0.79
CA PRO A 152 16.96 6.17 1.17
C PRO A 152 16.59 6.32 2.65
N THR A 153 16.99 7.44 3.24
CA THR A 153 16.53 7.88 4.56
C THR A 153 15.86 9.26 4.43
N LEU A 154 15.45 9.86 5.55
CA LEU A 154 14.82 11.17 5.54
C LEU A 154 15.65 12.26 4.84
N HIS A 155 16.99 12.23 4.94
CA HIS A 155 17.82 13.23 4.28
C HIS A 155 17.83 13.10 2.75
N ASN A 156 17.31 12.01 2.18
CA ASN A 156 17.15 11.84 0.74
C ASN A 156 15.87 12.51 0.22
N ASP A 157 15.01 13.04 1.08
CA ASP A 157 13.82 13.80 0.67
C ASP A 157 14.21 15.17 0.07
N ALA A 158 13.34 15.74 -0.74
CA ALA A 158 13.52 17.03 -1.39
C ALA A 158 12.18 17.57 -1.91
N PHE A 159 12.15 18.85 -2.23
CA PHE A 159 10.93 19.56 -2.62
C PHE A 159 11.23 20.54 -3.74
N CYS A 160 10.26 20.79 -4.61
CA CYS A 160 10.41 21.74 -5.70
C CYS A 160 9.13 22.50 -6.04
N ALA A 161 9.31 23.64 -6.69
CA ALA A 161 8.24 24.42 -7.30
C ALA A 161 8.77 25.21 -8.50
N CYS A 162 7.92 25.41 -9.50
CA CYS A 162 8.11 26.44 -10.53
C CYS A 162 7.01 27.48 -10.36
N HIS A 163 7.39 28.72 -10.04
CA HIS A 163 6.46 29.80 -9.76
C HIS A 163 6.61 30.92 -10.81
N PRO A 164 5.56 31.23 -11.59
CA PRO A 164 5.61 32.32 -12.53
C PRO A 164 5.56 33.67 -11.80
N ILE A 165 6.45 34.57 -12.18
CA ILE A 165 6.48 35.97 -11.75
C ILE A 165 6.10 36.83 -12.94
N SER A 166 5.03 37.61 -12.82
CA SER A 166 4.72 38.67 -13.79
C SER A 166 5.10 40.01 -13.17
N LYS A 167 6.30 40.49 -13.49
CA LYS A 167 6.85 41.74 -12.95
C LYS A 167 6.33 42.93 -13.75
N LYS A 168 5.54 43.77 -13.09
CA LYS A 168 5.06 45.06 -13.61
C LYS A 168 5.76 46.21 -12.86
N THR A 169 5.23 47.43 -12.96
CA THR A 169 5.61 48.55 -12.09
C THR A 169 5.27 48.24 -10.63
N GLY A 170 6.13 48.62 -9.68
CA GLY A 170 5.94 48.35 -8.26
C GLY A 170 6.47 47.00 -7.76
N ALA A 171 6.52 46.83 -6.44
CA ALA A 171 7.10 45.64 -5.80
C ALA A 171 6.25 44.38 -6.06
N TYR A 172 6.92 43.23 -6.20
CA TYR A 172 6.26 41.93 -6.31
C TYR A 172 6.44 41.12 -5.02
N SER A 173 5.38 40.46 -4.55
CA SER A 173 5.49 39.46 -3.48
C SER A 173 4.69 38.21 -3.80
N GLY A 174 5.23 37.04 -3.47
CA GLY A 174 4.58 35.75 -3.67
C GLY A 174 4.94 34.75 -2.57
N ASN A 175 3.99 33.87 -2.24
CA ASN A 175 4.21 32.73 -1.36
C ASN A 175 4.27 31.46 -2.22
N VAL A 176 5.26 30.61 -2.01
CA VAL A 176 5.47 29.40 -2.80
C VAL A 176 5.63 28.20 -1.87
N GLN A 177 4.72 27.23 -2.01
CA GLN A 177 4.83 25.93 -1.37
C GLN A 177 5.55 24.95 -2.30
N LEU A 178 6.66 24.39 -1.83
CA LEU A 178 7.41 23.35 -2.53
C LEU A 178 6.85 21.97 -2.16
N VAL A 179 6.70 21.11 -3.16
CA VAL A 179 6.19 19.73 -2.99
C VAL A 179 7.18 18.71 -3.55
N ARG A 180 7.09 17.46 -3.11
CA ARG A 180 8.02 16.40 -3.52
C ARG A 180 8.04 16.20 -5.04
N PRO A 181 9.20 16.09 -5.68
CA PRO A 181 9.32 15.72 -7.11
C PRO A 181 9.27 14.20 -7.34
N PHE A 182 8.95 13.40 -6.31
CA PHE A 182 8.99 11.93 -6.36
C PHE A 182 7.64 11.30 -6.05
N GLY A 183 7.46 10.07 -6.50
CA GLY A 183 6.63 9.06 -5.84
C GLY A 183 7.49 8.08 -5.06
N GLN A 184 6.90 7.40 -4.08
CA GLN A 184 7.56 6.32 -3.33
C GLN A 184 7.07 4.96 -3.82
N ILE A 185 7.98 4.02 -4.07
CA ILE A 185 7.63 2.61 -4.23
C ILE A 185 7.81 1.88 -2.91
N ASN A 186 6.90 0.94 -2.62
CA ASN A 186 6.97 0.04 -1.46
C ASN A 186 6.86 -1.40 -1.95
N ILE A 187 7.85 -2.23 -1.64
CA ILE A 187 7.83 -3.66 -1.93
C ILE A 187 7.54 -4.43 -0.64
N ILE A 188 6.51 -5.25 -0.68
CA ILE A 188 5.86 -5.83 0.49
C ILE A 188 5.66 -7.34 0.30
N GLU A 189 6.31 -8.14 1.13
CA GLU A 189 5.97 -9.53 1.37
C GLU A 189 4.76 -9.63 2.30
N LYS A 190 3.75 -10.42 1.92
CA LYS A 190 2.55 -10.62 2.74
C LYS A 190 2.64 -11.83 3.68
N ASN A 191 3.44 -12.84 3.35
CA ASN A 191 3.69 -13.99 4.19
C ASN A 191 4.77 -13.68 5.25
N ALA A 192 4.33 -13.58 6.50
CA ALA A 192 5.20 -13.25 7.61
C ALA A 192 6.27 -14.33 7.90
N ASP A 193 5.97 -15.60 7.63
CA ASP A 193 6.87 -16.73 7.90
C ASP A 193 8.01 -16.80 6.88
N THR A 194 7.74 -16.49 5.60
CA THR A 194 8.79 -16.37 4.58
C THR A 194 9.58 -15.08 4.73
N LEU A 195 8.91 -13.97 5.07
CA LEU A 195 9.57 -12.71 5.38
C LEU A 195 10.59 -12.87 6.52
N ALA A 196 10.22 -13.56 7.61
CA ALA A 196 11.09 -13.78 8.76
C ALA A 196 12.42 -14.51 8.41
N LYS A 197 12.48 -15.18 7.26
CA LYS A 197 13.67 -15.88 6.76
C LYS A 197 14.58 -14.97 5.93
N VAL A 198 14.14 -13.78 5.55
CA VAL A 198 14.97 -12.82 4.78
C VAL A 198 15.88 -12.07 5.75
N LYS A 199 17.20 -12.08 5.50
CA LYS A 199 18.19 -11.24 6.19
C LYS A 199 18.43 -9.92 5.45
N GLN A 200 18.47 -9.98 4.12
CA GLN A 200 18.68 -8.82 3.28
C GLN A 200 17.96 -9.01 1.94
N THR A 201 17.39 -7.93 1.43
CA THR A 201 16.88 -7.81 0.06
C THR A 201 17.84 -6.93 -0.74
N LYS A 202 18.21 -7.38 -1.94
CA LYS A 202 18.84 -6.53 -2.95
C LYS A 202 17.84 -6.34 -4.09
N ALA A 203 17.64 -5.10 -4.50
CA ALA A 203 16.83 -4.73 -5.65
C ALA A 203 17.67 -4.03 -6.72
N VAL A 204 17.44 -4.39 -7.98
CA VAL A 204 18.09 -3.79 -9.15
C VAL A 204 17.04 -3.39 -10.17
N PHE A 205 17.00 -2.11 -10.55
CA PHE A 205 16.02 -1.55 -11.49
C PHE A 205 16.46 -0.18 -12.03
N ASN A 206 15.96 0.21 -13.22
CA ASN A 206 16.26 1.50 -13.82
C ASN A 206 15.37 2.62 -13.27
N VAL A 207 15.96 3.78 -13.00
CA VAL A 207 15.28 4.98 -12.49
C VAL A 207 15.68 6.22 -13.29
N PRO A 208 14.85 7.27 -13.36
CA PRO A 208 15.27 8.55 -13.93
C PRO A 208 16.44 9.13 -13.15
N LYS A 209 17.48 9.55 -13.87
CA LYS A 209 18.73 10.08 -13.28
C LYS A 209 18.55 11.50 -12.74
N GLY A 210 17.61 12.26 -13.31
CA GLY A 210 17.42 13.65 -12.93
C GLY A 210 16.00 14.17 -13.05
N TYR A 211 15.85 15.45 -12.74
CA TYR A 211 14.58 16.17 -12.70
C TYR A 211 14.74 17.60 -13.20
N ASN A 212 13.75 18.07 -13.96
CA ASN A 212 13.66 19.44 -14.42
C ASN A 212 12.54 20.16 -13.65
N VAL A 213 12.90 21.14 -12.83
CA VAL A 213 11.93 21.87 -12.00
C VAL A 213 10.99 22.76 -12.83
N GLU A 214 11.47 23.30 -13.95
CA GLU A 214 10.69 24.22 -14.80
C GLU A 214 9.49 23.53 -15.45
N ASN A 215 9.70 22.37 -16.06
CA ASN A 215 8.61 21.61 -16.69
C ASN A 215 7.99 20.58 -15.73
N GLY A 216 8.59 20.37 -14.56
CA GLY A 216 8.13 19.42 -13.54
C GLY A 216 8.19 17.97 -13.98
N THR A 217 9.18 17.58 -14.80
CA THR A 217 9.31 16.20 -15.31
C THR A 217 10.67 15.59 -15.00
N PRO A 218 10.76 14.26 -14.84
CA PRO A 218 12.04 13.57 -14.83
C PRO A 218 12.78 13.76 -16.16
N THR A 219 14.11 13.77 -16.12
CA THR A 219 14.91 13.79 -17.34
C THR A 219 14.83 12.44 -18.06
N SER A 220 15.10 12.43 -19.38
CA SER A 220 15.01 11.22 -20.19
C SER A 220 16.12 10.21 -19.92
N GLU A 221 17.23 10.64 -19.33
CA GLU A 221 18.34 9.76 -18.98
C GLU A 221 17.97 8.92 -17.74
N THR A 222 18.17 7.61 -17.84
CA THR A 222 17.95 6.67 -16.73
C THR A 222 19.26 6.03 -16.29
N GLU A 223 19.33 5.61 -15.04
CA GLU A 223 20.44 4.83 -14.50
C GLU A 223 19.94 3.57 -13.78
N GLU A 224 20.78 2.54 -13.72
CA GLU A 224 20.50 1.35 -12.94
C GLU A 224 20.75 1.63 -11.46
N ALA A 225 19.69 1.59 -10.66
CA ALA A 225 19.76 1.66 -9.22
C ALA A 225 19.95 0.26 -8.63
N THR A 226 20.96 0.10 -7.79
CA THR A 226 21.08 -1.05 -6.87
C THR A 226 20.78 -0.58 -5.45
N ARG A 227 19.85 -1.25 -4.78
CA ARG A 227 19.47 -0.96 -3.38
C ARG A 227 19.59 -2.19 -2.52
N TYR A 228 20.13 -2.00 -1.32
CA TYR A 228 20.17 -3.03 -0.27
C TYR A 228 19.32 -2.60 0.92
N ALA A 229 18.43 -3.49 1.34
CA ALA A 229 17.61 -3.36 2.55
C ALA A 229 17.92 -4.53 3.49
N ASN A 230 18.45 -4.24 4.67
CA ASN A 230 18.62 -5.25 5.72
C ASN A 230 17.31 -5.39 6.51
N MET A 231 16.93 -6.63 6.82
CA MET A 231 15.76 -6.92 7.64
C MET A 231 16.04 -6.59 9.11
N HIS A 232 15.76 -5.36 9.51
CA HIS A 232 15.40 -4.98 10.88
C HIS A 232 14.33 -3.90 10.75
N SER A 233 13.06 -4.31 10.89
CA SER A 233 11.89 -3.45 11.05
C SER A 233 11.95 -2.14 10.24
N MET A 234 11.67 -2.21 8.93
CA MET A 234 11.29 -1.00 8.21
C MET A 234 10.02 -0.34 8.82
N SER A 235 9.32 -1.06 9.70
CA SER A 235 8.22 -0.62 10.58
C SER A 235 8.64 -0.07 11.96
N GLY A 236 9.90 0.32 12.17
CA GLY A 236 10.32 1.05 13.37
C GLY A 236 9.63 2.43 13.48
N SER A 237 9.49 2.96 14.70
CA SER A 237 8.81 4.24 14.99
C SER A 237 9.39 5.48 14.28
N GLY A 238 10.50 5.35 13.56
CA GLY A 238 11.19 6.42 12.81
C GLY A 238 11.21 6.26 11.27
N ASN A 239 10.55 5.25 10.70
CA ASN A 239 10.54 5.02 9.25
C ASN A 239 9.17 5.36 8.65
N ASP A 240 9.16 6.21 7.61
CA ASP A 240 7.96 6.63 6.87
C ASP A 240 7.66 5.66 5.71
N CYS A 241 7.66 4.35 5.99
CA CYS A 241 7.38 3.34 4.97
C CYS A 241 6.57 2.16 5.54
N THR A 242 5.60 1.73 4.74
CA THR A 242 4.86 0.48 4.94
C THR A 242 5.58 -0.70 4.30
N ALA A 243 6.71 -0.49 3.63
CA ALA A 243 7.47 -1.57 3.02
C ALA A 243 8.07 -2.52 4.07
N ASN A 244 8.26 -3.79 3.70
CA ASN A 244 9.03 -4.74 4.51
C ASN A 244 10.18 -5.43 3.73
N LEU A 245 10.21 -5.31 2.40
CA LEU A 245 11.33 -5.77 1.57
C LEU A 245 12.20 -4.63 1.03
N LEU A 246 11.59 -3.55 0.52
CA LEU A 246 12.30 -2.39 -0.02
C LEU A 246 11.38 -1.18 -0.14
N TYR A 247 11.91 0.03 0.03
CA TYR A 247 11.30 1.24 -0.56
C TYR A 247 12.35 2.11 -1.25
N ASP A 248 11.91 2.95 -2.19
CA ASP A 248 12.76 3.99 -2.82
C ASP A 248 11.92 5.20 -3.27
N TYR A 249 12.56 6.36 -3.40
CA TYR A 249 12.00 7.58 -4.00
C TYR A 249 12.38 7.64 -5.47
N ILE A 250 11.38 7.83 -6.34
CA ILE A 250 11.55 7.82 -7.78
C ILE A 250 10.99 9.13 -8.34
N PHE A 251 11.79 9.86 -9.12
CA PHE A 251 11.33 11.07 -9.78
C PHE A 251 10.07 10.80 -10.61
N ALA A 252 9.05 11.63 -10.42
CA ALA A 252 7.75 11.49 -11.05
C ALA A 252 7.27 12.83 -11.60
N PRO A 253 6.62 12.84 -12.78
CA PRO A 253 6.17 14.07 -13.40
C PRO A 253 5.06 14.75 -12.59
N SER A 254 4.97 16.07 -12.72
CA SER A 254 3.93 16.90 -12.09
C SER A 254 2.51 16.52 -12.52
N THR A 255 2.38 15.94 -13.72
CA THR A 255 1.14 15.40 -14.29
C THR A 255 1.43 14.02 -14.89
N GLY A 256 0.57 13.03 -14.61
CA GLY A 256 0.75 11.65 -15.07
C GLY A 256 1.63 10.81 -14.14
N GLN A 257 2.37 9.86 -14.70
CA GLN A 257 3.16 8.88 -13.94
C GLN A 257 4.49 8.56 -14.63
N THR A 258 5.50 8.18 -13.85
CA THR A 258 6.68 7.46 -14.32
C THR A 258 6.35 5.96 -14.32
N THR A 259 6.72 5.22 -15.37
CA THR A 259 6.59 3.76 -15.40
C THR A 259 7.95 3.10 -15.26
N LEU A 260 8.12 2.25 -14.24
CA LEU A 260 9.36 1.51 -14.04
C LEU A 260 9.46 0.30 -14.98
N GLY A 261 10.70 -0.07 -15.31
CA GLY A 261 11.00 -1.37 -15.91
C GLY A 261 10.84 -2.51 -14.90
N GLU A 262 11.36 -3.69 -15.25
CA GLU A 262 11.43 -4.81 -14.31
C GLU A 262 12.25 -4.46 -13.07
N ILE A 263 11.83 -4.99 -11.91
CA ILE A 263 12.58 -4.88 -10.66
C ILE A 263 13.05 -6.28 -10.25
N LYS A 264 14.37 -6.49 -10.27
CA LYS A 264 14.98 -7.77 -9.92
C LYS A 264 15.29 -7.80 -8.43
N LEU A 265 14.76 -8.78 -7.73
CA LEU A 265 14.94 -9.00 -6.30
C LEU A 265 15.77 -10.26 -6.08
N THR A 266 16.84 -10.14 -5.30
CA THR A 266 17.63 -11.27 -4.79
C THR A 266 17.70 -11.17 -3.28
N PHE A 267 17.74 -12.31 -2.58
CA PHE A 267 17.63 -12.35 -1.13
C PHE A 267 18.81 -13.07 -0.48
N ILE A 268 19.22 -12.58 0.68
CA ILE A 268 20.09 -13.33 1.60
C ILE A 268 19.20 -13.89 2.70
N SER A 269 19.30 -15.19 2.96
CA SER A 269 18.58 -15.86 4.04
C SER A 269 19.18 -15.52 5.41
N SER A 270 18.34 -15.49 6.45
CA SER A 270 18.78 -15.45 7.86
C SER A 270 19.25 -16.82 8.36
N ASP A 271 18.88 -17.89 7.66
CA ASP A 271 19.34 -19.25 7.86
C ASP A 271 20.24 -19.65 6.69
N GLU A 272 21.53 -19.87 6.96
CA GLU A 272 22.55 -20.19 5.95
C GLU A 272 22.29 -21.53 5.23
N THR A 273 21.42 -22.37 5.78
CA THR A 273 21.02 -23.66 5.16
C THR A 273 19.87 -23.53 4.17
N LEU A 274 19.17 -22.39 4.16
CA LEU A 274 18.03 -22.12 3.28
C LEU A 274 18.43 -21.22 2.10
N GLN A 275 17.95 -21.58 0.92
CA GLN A 275 18.01 -20.74 -0.26
C GLN A 275 16.65 -20.10 -0.51
N ILE A 276 16.67 -18.79 -0.74
CA ILE A 276 15.48 -18.02 -1.13
C ILE A 276 15.61 -17.74 -2.62
N GLY A 277 14.57 -18.11 -3.38
CA GLY A 277 14.55 -17.88 -4.82
C GLY A 277 14.51 -16.40 -5.18
N ASP A 278 15.19 -16.03 -6.25
CA ASP A 278 15.10 -14.69 -6.84
C ASP A 278 13.68 -14.44 -7.36
N PHE A 279 13.26 -13.18 -7.34
CA PHE A 279 11.95 -12.76 -7.83
C PHE A 279 12.07 -11.56 -8.76
N THR A 280 11.34 -11.56 -9.87
CA THR A 280 11.27 -10.40 -10.77
C THR A 280 9.87 -9.82 -10.75
N ILE A 281 9.75 -8.58 -10.27
CA ILE A 281 8.52 -7.80 -10.43
C ILE A 281 8.46 -7.37 -11.90
N PRO A 282 7.33 -7.59 -12.60
CA PRO A 282 7.19 -7.22 -14.01
C PRO A 282 7.25 -5.71 -14.21
N ALA A 283 7.57 -5.30 -15.44
CA ALA A 283 7.60 -3.90 -15.84
C ALA A 283 6.22 -3.20 -15.76
N ASN A 284 6.23 -1.89 -15.97
CA ASN A 284 5.07 -0.99 -15.94
C ASN A 284 4.51 -0.70 -14.54
N MET A 285 5.33 -0.80 -13.50
CA MET A 285 4.93 -0.34 -12.17
C MET A 285 4.79 1.20 -12.18
N PRO A 286 3.62 1.76 -11.85
CA PRO A 286 3.39 3.19 -11.90
C PRO A 286 4.05 3.88 -10.71
N VAL A 287 4.56 5.10 -10.92
CA VAL A 287 5.04 5.99 -9.87
C VAL A 287 4.40 7.35 -10.12
N GLU A 288 3.53 7.76 -9.21
CA GLU A 288 2.87 9.06 -9.25
C GLU A 288 3.51 10.02 -8.25
N ARG A 289 3.66 11.28 -8.67
CA ARG A 289 4.22 12.32 -7.82
C ARG A 289 3.39 12.47 -6.56
N ASN A 290 4.09 12.55 -5.44
CA ASN A 290 3.50 12.73 -4.12
C ASN A 290 2.62 11.56 -3.62
N LYS A 291 2.70 10.39 -4.26
CA LYS A 291 1.94 9.19 -3.90
C LYS A 291 2.83 8.00 -3.56
N ARG A 292 2.22 6.96 -3.01
CA ARG A 292 2.85 5.65 -2.78
C ARG A 292 2.32 4.61 -3.74
N THR A 293 3.23 3.88 -4.36
CA THR A 293 2.93 2.67 -5.11
C THR A 293 3.31 1.47 -4.26
N ASN A 294 2.30 0.74 -3.76
CA ASN A 294 2.50 -0.47 -2.98
C ASN A 294 2.45 -1.68 -3.91
N ILE A 295 3.60 -2.34 -4.05
CA ILE A 295 3.79 -3.59 -4.77
C ILE A 295 3.87 -4.69 -3.73
N SER A 296 2.78 -5.46 -3.59
CA SER A 296 2.61 -6.40 -2.48
C SER A 296 2.29 -7.79 -2.97
N GLY A 297 2.71 -8.83 -2.26
CA GLY A 297 2.38 -10.21 -2.64
C GLY A 297 3.12 -11.28 -1.85
N HIS A 298 3.03 -12.52 -2.33
CA HIS A 298 3.88 -13.63 -1.89
C HIS A 298 5.15 -13.67 -2.76
N ILE A 299 6.05 -12.73 -2.51
CA ILE A 299 7.26 -12.45 -3.31
C ILE A 299 8.39 -13.42 -2.93
N VAL A 300 8.53 -13.73 -1.65
CA VAL A 300 9.60 -14.55 -1.06
C VAL A 300 9.21 -16.01 -1.14
N SER A 301 9.84 -16.74 -2.08
CA SER A 301 9.75 -18.20 -2.14
C SER A 301 10.95 -18.83 -1.43
N VAL A 302 10.68 -19.53 -0.35
CA VAL A 302 11.70 -20.31 0.36
C VAL A 302 11.62 -21.74 -0.18
N SER A 303 12.60 -22.14 -0.99
CA SER A 303 12.69 -23.49 -1.52
C SER A 303 13.40 -24.41 -0.54
N ASP A 304 12.96 -25.65 -0.45
CA ASP A 304 13.63 -26.78 -1.08
C ASP A 304 13.08 -27.10 -2.50
N ALA A 305 11.94 -26.51 -2.88
CA ALA A 305 11.51 -26.31 -4.27
C ALA A 305 10.70 -25.00 -4.44
N PRO A 306 10.72 -24.32 -5.61
CA PRO A 306 10.01 -23.04 -5.83
C PRO A 306 8.49 -23.18 -5.75
N SER A 307 7.82 -22.16 -5.20
CA SER A 307 6.35 -22.02 -5.27
C SER A 307 5.96 -21.09 -6.42
N ASN A 308 5.14 -21.58 -7.35
CA ASN A 308 4.68 -20.84 -8.54
C ASN A 308 3.48 -19.91 -8.25
N SER A 309 3.23 -19.55 -6.98
CA SER A 309 2.01 -18.86 -6.55
C SER A 309 2.24 -17.45 -6.02
N ALA A 310 3.23 -16.73 -6.56
CA ALA A 310 3.38 -15.31 -6.27
C ALA A 310 2.21 -14.51 -6.85
N LYS A 311 1.19 -14.25 -6.01
CA LYS A 311 0.15 -13.26 -6.33
C LYS A 311 0.72 -11.87 -6.03
N LEU A 312 0.91 -11.06 -7.07
CA LEU A 312 1.25 -9.64 -6.92
C LEU A 312 -0.02 -8.78 -6.99
N SER A 313 -0.10 -7.78 -6.12
CA SER A 313 -1.12 -6.74 -6.09
C SER A 313 -0.43 -5.38 -6.07
N VAL A 314 -0.84 -4.50 -6.97
CA VAL A 314 -0.31 -3.14 -7.10
C VAL A 314 -1.42 -2.15 -6.77
N THR A 315 -1.16 -1.24 -5.84
CA THR A 315 -2.08 -0.16 -5.49
C THR A 315 -1.33 1.16 -5.47
N VAL A 316 -1.97 2.22 -5.98
CA VAL A 316 -1.50 3.60 -5.82
C VAL A 316 -2.43 4.26 -4.82
N SER A 317 -1.88 4.69 -3.68
CA SER A 317 -2.66 5.31 -2.61
C SER A 317 -2.33 6.79 -2.49
N ASP A 318 -3.37 7.59 -2.27
CA ASP A 318 -3.23 9.00 -1.94
C ASP A 318 -2.69 9.15 -0.51
N GLY A 319 -1.66 9.96 -0.37
CA GLY A 319 -1.06 10.26 0.93
C GLY A 319 -0.01 9.26 1.39
N TRP A 320 0.78 9.74 2.35
CA TRP A 320 1.85 9.01 3.02
C TRP A 320 1.31 8.38 4.32
N SER A 321 0.05 7.92 4.32
CA SER A 321 -0.63 7.34 5.48
C SER A 321 0.15 6.15 6.04
N THR A 322 0.21 6.05 7.36
CA THR A 322 0.79 4.91 8.07
C THR A 322 -0.17 3.72 8.10
N ASP A 323 -1.08 3.61 7.12
CA ASP A 323 -2.05 2.54 7.10
C ASP A 323 -1.28 1.22 7.12
N LEU A 324 -1.51 0.45 8.18
CA LEU A 324 -0.86 -0.83 8.37
C LEU A 324 -1.14 -1.67 7.14
N ILE A 325 -0.13 -2.35 6.61
CA ILE A 325 -0.33 -3.32 5.53
C ILE A 325 -1.38 -4.32 6.01
N GLU A 326 -2.53 -4.32 5.37
CA GLU A 326 -3.52 -5.34 5.56
C GLU A 326 -2.97 -6.64 4.93
N LYS A 327 -2.63 -7.60 5.78
CA LYS A 327 -2.15 -8.92 5.36
C LYS A 327 -3.31 -9.67 4.72
N ASP A 328 -3.07 -10.33 3.60
CA ASP A 328 -4.06 -11.22 2.98
C ASP A 328 -4.33 -12.41 3.90
N ALA A 329 -5.52 -13.00 3.80
CA ALA A 329 -5.80 -14.30 4.37
C ALA A 329 -5.06 -15.37 3.57
N ASP A 330 -4.57 -16.40 4.25
CA ASP A 330 -3.97 -17.57 3.63
C ASP A 330 -4.75 -18.84 3.96
N VAL A 331 -4.71 -19.82 3.05
CA VAL A 331 -5.23 -21.16 3.32
C VAL A 331 -4.56 -21.72 4.58
N GLY A 332 -5.37 -22.25 5.50
CA GLY A 332 -4.95 -22.75 6.80
C GLY A 332 -4.87 -21.69 7.91
N ASN A 333 -5.18 -20.42 7.63
CA ASN A 333 -5.35 -19.41 8.68
C ASN A 333 -6.55 -19.71 9.57
N TYR A 334 -6.42 -19.37 10.85
CA TYR A 334 -7.54 -19.27 11.78
C TYR A 334 -8.36 -18.04 11.43
N TYR A 335 -9.67 -18.19 11.31
CA TYR A 335 -10.60 -17.10 11.04
C TYR A 335 -11.50 -16.87 12.26
N TYR A 336 -11.62 -15.62 12.69
CA TYR A 336 -12.27 -15.23 13.94
C TYR A 336 -13.64 -14.59 13.70
N GLU A 337 -14.50 -14.61 14.73
CA GLU A 337 -15.85 -14.04 14.68
C GLU A 337 -15.86 -12.53 14.37
N ASP A 338 -14.79 -11.80 14.71
CA ASP A 338 -14.61 -10.37 14.43
C ASP A 338 -14.20 -10.05 12.98
N GLY A 339 -14.10 -11.08 12.12
CA GLY A 339 -13.72 -10.96 10.72
C GLY A 339 -12.21 -10.93 10.46
N THR A 340 -11.39 -11.04 11.50
CA THR A 340 -9.93 -11.10 11.37
C THR A 340 -9.42 -12.52 11.18
N TRP A 341 -8.16 -12.66 10.78
CA TRP A 341 -7.48 -13.94 10.62
C TRP A 341 -6.04 -13.92 11.11
N SER A 342 -5.48 -15.09 11.39
CA SER A 342 -4.05 -15.23 11.72
C SER A 342 -3.50 -16.62 11.43
N THR A 343 -2.18 -16.70 11.18
CA THR A 343 -1.45 -17.97 11.03
C THR A 343 -1.31 -18.70 12.36
N ILE A 344 -1.00 -17.97 13.44
CA ILE A 344 -0.85 -18.50 14.81
C ILE A 344 -2.20 -18.39 15.53
N PHE A 345 -2.58 -19.42 16.28
CA PHE A 345 -3.84 -19.44 17.03
C PHE A 345 -3.83 -18.35 18.11
N ASN A 346 -4.90 -17.56 18.16
CA ASN A 346 -5.11 -16.56 19.19
C ASN A 346 -6.25 -17.03 20.10
N ASP A 347 -5.91 -17.46 21.32
CA ASP A 347 -6.85 -17.95 22.32
C ASP A 347 -7.74 -16.86 22.93
N GLN A 348 -7.39 -15.58 22.72
CA GLN A 348 -8.18 -14.43 23.15
C GLN A 348 -9.33 -14.10 22.19
N LYS A 349 -9.32 -14.70 20.99
CA LYS A 349 -10.35 -14.51 19.96
C LYS A 349 -11.12 -15.80 19.73
N LYS A 350 -12.43 -15.67 19.50
CA LYS A 350 -13.27 -16.81 19.13
C LYS A 350 -13.02 -17.20 17.68
N CYS A 351 -12.23 -18.26 17.48
CA CYS A 351 -12.06 -18.87 16.16
C CYS A 351 -13.37 -19.55 15.75
N ILE A 352 -13.80 -19.31 14.50
CA ILE A 352 -15.04 -19.88 13.96
C ILE A 352 -14.79 -20.82 12.78
N GLY A 353 -13.59 -20.79 12.19
CA GLY A 353 -13.25 -21.67 11.09
C GLY A 353 -11.81 -21.56 10.62
N ILE A 354 -11.45 -22.45 9.69
CA ILE A 354 -10.14 -22.44 9.03
C ILE A 354 -10.35 -22.02 7.57
N VAL A 355 -9.55 -21.08 7.09
CA VAL A 355 -9.57 -20.62 5.69
C VAL A 355 -9.15 -21.77 4.77
N TYR A 356 -9.93 -22.06 3.73
CA TYR A 356 -9.55 -23.06 2.72
C TYR A 356 -9.56 -22.51 1.28
N GLU A 357 -10.13 -21.33 1.06
CA GLU A 357 -10.15 -20.65 -0.23
C GLU A 357 -9.98 -19.15 0.00
N VAL A 358 -9.19 -18.49 -0.85
CA VAL A 358 -8.93 -17.04 -0.80
C VAL A 358 -9.01 -16.46 -2.20
N ASN A 359 -9.91 -15.48 -2.38
CA ASN A 359 -10.12 -14.77 -3.63
C ASN A 359 -8.91 -13.88 -3.97
N ALA A 360 -8.83 -13.38 -5.21
CA ALA A 360 -7.70 -12.58 -5.71
C ALA A 360 -7.37 -11.35 -4.86
N GLY A 361 -8.38 -10.76 -4.19
CA GLY A 361 -8.20 -9.60 -3.31
C GLY A 361 -7.71 -9.93 -1.89
N GLY A 362 -7.45 -11.20 -1.56
CA GLY A 362 -6.87 -11.60 -0.26
C GLY A 362 -7.77 -11.45 0.96
N ARG A 363 -8.92 -10.79 0.83
CA ARG A 363 -9.80 -10.38 1.94
C ARG A 363 -11.16 -11.05 1.95
N SER A 364 -11.41 -11.91 0.97
CA SER A 364 -12.62 -12.70 0.90
C SER A 364 -12.29 -14.11 0.44
N GLY A 365 -13.19 -15.04 0.74
CA GLY A 365 -12.99 -16.43 0.38
C GLY A 365 -13.98 -17.33 1.08
N LYS A 366 -13.52 -18.52 1.45
CA LYS A 366 -14.33 -19.50 2.18
C LYS A 366 -13.57 -20.10 3.35
N ILE A 367 -14.30 -20.28 4.45
CA ILE A 367 -13.84 -20.98 5.65
C ILE A 367 -14.64 -22.26 5.85
N VAL A 368 -14.01 -23.26 6.45
CA VAL A 368 -14.68 -24.46 6.95
C VAL A 368 -14.94 -24.31 8.44
N GLY A 369 -16.16 -24.64 8.88
CA GLY A 369 -16.55 -24.56 10.30
C GLY A 369 -15.72 -25.52 11.15
N LEU A 370 -15.66 -25.31 12.46
CA LEU A 370 -14.89 -26.15 13.41
C LEU A 370 -15.64 -27.41 13.84
N THR A 371 -16.96 -27.40 13.74
CA THR A 371 -17.85 -28.49 14.11
C THR A 371 -18.25 -29.31 12.88
N GLN A 372 -18.51 -30.60 13.12
CA GLN A 372 -19.20 -31.47 12.17
C GLN A 372 -20.18 -32.34 12.93
N ILE A 373 -21.10 -32.96 12.19
CA ILE A 373 -21.92 -34.02 12.76
C ILE A 373 -21.01 -35.17 13.20
N ASN A 374 -21.07 -35.53 14.49
CA ASN A 374 -20.23 -36.59 15.05
C ASN A 374 -20.57 -37.97 14.42
N SER A 375 -19.73 -38.98 14.67
CA SER A 375 -19.90 -40.32 14.08
C SER A 375 -21.18 -41.05 14.50
N ILE A 376 -21.84 -40.61 15.57
CA ILE A 376 -23.04 -41.23 16.17
C ILE A 376 -24.33 -40.53 15.70
N ASP A 377 -24.27 -39.22 15.42
CA ASP A 377 -25.41 -38.34 15.13
C ASP A 377 -25.56 -38.02 13.64
N LYS A 378 -24.91 -38.79 12.75
CA LYS A 378 -25.01 -38.65 11.29
C LYS A 378 -26.45 -38.40 10.85
N LYS A 379 -26.65 -37.44 9.95
CA LYS A 379 -27.99 -37.01 9.53
C LYS A 379 -28.24 -37.43 8.08
N PRO A 380 -29.46 -37.86 7.73
CA PRO A 380 -29.82 -38.10 6.36
C PRO A 380 -30.01 -36.77 5.64
N TRP A 381 -29.80 -36.78 4.32
CA TRP A 381 -30.01 -35.63 3.45
C TRP A 381 -31.51 -35.28 3.37
N SER A 382 -32.37 -36.30 3.34
CA SER A 382 -33.83 -36.18 3.47
C SER A 382 -34.41 -37.44 4.12
N THR A 383 -35.58 -37.31 4.75
CA THR A 383 -36.37 -38.44 5.28
C THR A 383 -37.23 -39.11 4.20
N GLU A 384 -37.33 -38.53 3.00
CA GLU A 384 -38.15 -39.04 1.90
C GLU A 384 -37.40 -39.02 0.56
N ASN A 385 -37.77 -39.94 -0.34
CA ASN A 385 -37.21 -40.04 -1.70
C ASN A 385 -38.00 -39.16 -2.67
N ILE A 386 -37.63 -37.88 -2.74
CA ILE A 386 -38.28 -36.87 -3.58
C ILE A 386 -37.27 -36.11 -4.42
N VAL A 387 -37.70 -35.54 -5.55
CA VAL A 387 -36.93 -34.52 -6.27
C VAL A 387 -37.10 -33.19 -5.55
N THR A 388 -35.99 -32.54 -5.20
CA THR A 388 -35.96 -31.23 -4.55
C THR A 388 -35.58 -30.12 -5.52
N GLY A 389 -34.80 -30.43 -6.56
CA GLY A 389 -34.26 -29.43 -7.48
C GLY A 389 -33.01 -28.71 -6.97
N ALA A 390 -32.49 -29.06 -5.79
CA ALA A 390 -31.27 -28.52 -5.21
C ALA A 390 -30.01 -29.02 -5.97
N THR A 391 -29.85 -28.60 -7.22
CA THR A 391 -28.90 -29.18 -8.21
C THR A 391 -27.71 -28.29 -8.53
N ASN A 392 -27.57 -27.11 -7.89
CA ASN A 392 -26.43 -26.23 -8.12
C ASN A 392 -25.14 -26.92 -7.65
N THR A 393 -24.13 -26.97 -8.52
CA THR A 393 -22.86 -27.66 -8.22
C THR A 393 -21.82 -26.73 -7.59
N THR A 394 -21.98 -25.41 -7.74
CA THR A 394 -20.95 -24.39 -7.42
C THR A 394 -21.25 -23.48 -6.24
N ASP A 395 -22.51 -23.37 -5.79
CA ASP A 395 -22.89 -22.54 -4.65
C ASP A 395 -23.98 -23.23 -3.82
N GLY A 396 -23.57 -23.82 -2.70
CA GLY A 396 -24.46 -24.56 -1.81
C GLY A 396 -25.55 -23.68 -1.18
N ARG A 397 -25.40 -22.36 -1.15
CA ARG A 397 -26.44 -21.45 -0.64
C ARG A 397 -27.66 -21.41 -1.56
N VAL A 398 -27.45 -21.61 -2.86
CA VAL A 398 -28.56 -21.73 -3.84
C VAL A 398 -29.36 -23.01 -3.53
N ASN A 399 -28.67 -24.10 -3.21
CA ASN A 399 -29.32 -25.36 -2.81
C ASN A 399 -30.05 -25.22 -1.47
N MET A 400 -29.45 -24.57 -0.47
CA MET A 400 -30.12 -24.27 0.81
C MET A 400 -31.40 -23.45 0.59
N THR A 401 -31.35 -22.45 -0.30
CA THR A 401 -32.50 -21.61 -0.67
C THR A 401 -33.59 -22.45 -1.33
N THR A 402 -33.21 -23.34 -2.23
CA THR A 402 -34.15 -24.27 -2.89
C THR A 402 -34.90 -25.13 -1.86
N ILE A 403 -34.20 -25.69 -0.87
CA ILE A 403 -34.84 -26.48 0.20
C ILE A 403 -35.76 -25.61 1.06
N ALA A 404 -35.34 -24.40 1.42
CA ALA A 404 -36.17 -23.47 2.19
C ALA A 404 -37.46 -23.07 1.45
N GLU A 405 -37.37 -22.83 0.14
CA GLU A 405 -38.52 -22.54 -0.72
C GLU A 405 -39.46 -23.75 -0.82
N LEU A 406 -38.94 -24.97 -0.97
CA LEU A 406 -39.76 -26.18 -0.95
C LEU A 406 -40.54 -26.33 0.36
N ILE A 407 -39.90 -26.06 1.50
CA ILE A 407 -40.55 -26.12 2.81
C ILE A 407 -41.66 -25.07 2.88
N THR A 408 -41.36 -23.82 2.51
CA THR A 408 -42.30 -22.70 2.54
C THR A 408 -43.51 -22.94 1.64
N ASN A 409 -43.27 -23.43 0.43
CA ASN A 409 -44.30 -23.65 -0.59
C ASN A 409 -45.09 -24.95 -0.38
N SER A 410 -44.70 -25.81 0.56
CA SER A 410 -45.35 -27.10 0.81
C SER A 410 -46.70 -27.00 1.54
N GLY A 411 -47.11 -25.80 1.98
CA GLY A 411 -48.32 -25.62 2.80
C GLY A 411 -48.27 -26.37 4.13
N GLY A 412 -47.07 -26.61 4.68
CA GLY A 412 -46.85 -27.35 5.93
C GLY A 412 -46.65 -28.86 5.76
N SER A 413 -46.74 -29.39 4.53
CA SER A 413 -46.48 -30.82 4.27
C SER A 413 -44.98 -31.18 4.39
N LYS A 414 -44.08 -30.19 4.32
CA LYS A 414 -42.63 -30.35 4.52
C LYS A 414 -42.16 -29.37 5.56
N ILE A 415 -41.23 -29.81 6.40
CA ILE A 415 -40.60 -29.00 7.44
C ILE A 415 -39.09 -29.27 7.45
N TRP A 416 -38.33 -28.51 8.23
CA TRP A 416 -36.88 -28.73 8.31
C TRP A 416 -36.51 -30.14 8.81
N ASP A 417 -37.34 -30.76 9.65
CA ASP A 417 -37.17 -32.17 10.04
C ASP A 417 -37.30 -33.16 8.87
N THR A 418 -37.93 -32.76 7.78
CA THR A 418 -37.93 -33.53 6.52
C THR A 418 -36.53 -33.60 5.90
N TYR A 419 -35.66 -32.62 6.18
CA TYR A 419 -34.32 -32.47 5.60
C TYR A 419 -33.24 -32.30 6.70
N PRO A 420 -32.94 -33.36 7.46
CA PRO A 420 -32.18 -33.23 8.70
C PRO A 420 -30.75 -32.68 8.55
N ALA A 421 -30.04 -33.03 7.46
CA ALA A 421 -28.73 -32.45 7.16
C ALA A 421 -28.79 -30.93 7.00
N PHE A 422 -29.80 -30.43 6.29
CA PHE A 422 -30.00 -29.00 6.05
C PHE A 422 -30.42 -28.29 7.33
N LYS A 423 -31.35 -28.88 8.10
CA LYS A 423 -31.74 -28.39 9.43
C LYS A 423 -30.54 -28.21 10.34
N TRP A 424 -29.68 -29.22 10.44
CA TRP A 424 -28.49 -29.17 11.29
C TRP A 424 -27.59 -27.96 10.98
N VAL A 425 -27.45 -27.60 9.69
CA VAL A 425 -26.67 -26.41 9.31
C VAL A 425 -27.38 -25.11 9.69
N THR A 426 -28.71 -25.03 9.56
CA THR A 426 -29.46 -23.85 10.03
C THR A 426 -29.31 -23.63 11.54
N GLU A 427 -29.19 -24.70 12.32
CA GLU A 427 -28.92 -24.65 13.76
C GLU A 427 -27.53 -24.07 14.06
N GLN A 428 -26.53 -24.30 13.20
CA GLN A 428 -25.19 -23.68 13.35
C GLN A 428 -25.22 -22.15 13.14
N ASN A 429 -26.28 -21.64 12.52
CA ASN A 429 -26.50 -20.20 12.32
C ASN A 429 -27.34 -19.56 13.43
N ASN A 430 -27.62 -20.28 14.53
CA ASN A 430 -28.63 -19.90 15.53
C ASN A 430 -30.01 -19.63 14.90
N ASN A 431 -30.33 -20.29 13.78
CA ASN A 431 -31.52 -19.99 12.98
C ASN A 431 -32.35 -21.26 12.74
N THR A 432 -33.01 -21.76 13.79
CA THR A 432 -33.85 -22.95 13.67
C THR A 432 -35.13 -22.60 12.90
N GLY A 433 -35.34 -23.24 11.75
CA GLY A 433 -36.61 -23.14 11.03
C GLY A 433 -36.65 -22.09 9.91
N ASN A 434 -35.53 -21.42 9.60
CA ASN A 434 -35.48 -20.37 8.59
C ASN A 434 -34.11 -20.31 7.88
N TRP A 435 -34.07 -19.75 6.67
CA TRP A 435 -32.87 -19.60 5.85
C TRP A 435 -32.87 -18.25 5.13
N ASP A 436 -31.72 -17.58 5.12
CA ASP A 436 -31.41 -16.45 4.25
C ASP A 436 -30.07 -16.71 3.56
N ALA A 437 -29.87 -16.16 2.36
CA ALA A 437 -28.68 -16.42 1.56
C ALA A 437 -27.50 -15.47 1.90
N ALA A 438 -27.46 -14.88 3.10
CA ALA A 438 -26.42 -13.94 3.48
C ALA A 438 -25.03 -14.60 3.48
N ASN A 439 -23.99 -13.82 3.16
CA ASN A 439 -22.61 -14.32 3.02
C ASN A 439 -22.05 -14.86 4.35
N ASP A 440 -22.53 -14.36 5.48
CA ASP A 440 -22.08 -14.69 6.83
C ASP A 440 -22.71 -15.98 7.41
N LYS A 441 -23.51 -16.70 6.62
CA LYS A 441 -24.16 -17.95 7.05
C LYS A 441 -23.31 -19.18 6.71
N TRP A 442 -23.38 -20.16 7.61
CA TRP A 442 -22.97 -21.54 7.37
C TRP A 442 -23.95 -22.22 6.42
N TYR A 443 -23.44 -22.96 5.44
CA TYR A 443 -24.23 -23.77 4.51
C TYR A 443 -23.55 -25.12 4.24
N ILE A 444 -24.31 -26.08 3.72
CA ILE A 444 -23.76 -27.33 3.20
C ILE A 444 -23.11 -27.01 1.84
N PRO A 445 -21.82 -27.30 1.64
CA PRO A 445 -21.13 -27.04 0.39
C PRO A 445 -21.81 -27.75 -0.79
N ALA A 446 -21.87 -27.11 -1.94
CA ALA A 446 -22.19 -27.81 -3.18
C ALA A 446 -21.02 -28.74 -3.58
N ILE A 447 -21.25 -29.67 -4.52
CA ILE A 447 -20.26 -30.71 -4.84
C ILE A 447 -18.91 -30.15 -5.33
N ASP A 448 -18.91 -29.06 -6.10
CA ASP A 448 -17.68 -28.43 -6.59
C ASP A 448 -16.97 -27.67 -5.46
N GLU A 449 -17.72 -27.03 -4.55
CA GLU A 449 -17.15 -26.38 -3.35
C GLU A 449 -16.52 -27.41 -2.40
N LEU A 450 -17.18 -28.56 -2.23
CA LEU A 450 -16.67 -29.65 -1.39
C LEU A 450 -15.40 -30.28 -2.00
N SER A 451 -15.35 -30.38 -3.33
CA SER A 451 -14.18 -30.85 -4.08
C SER A 451 -13.01 -29.86 -4.03
N ALA A 452 -13.28 -28.56 -4.17
CA ALA A 452 -12.30 -27.49 -3.98
C ALA A 452 -11.76 -27.50 -2.54
N PHE A 453 -12.63 -27.72 -1.56
CA PHE A 453 -12.21 -27.86 -0.17
C PHE A 453 -11.29 -29.07 0.04
N TYR A 454 -11.63 -30.25 -0.51
CA TYR A 454 -10.74 -31.41 -0.43
C TYR A 454 -9.35 -31.11 -1.02
N THR A 455 -9.29 -30.45 -2.18
CA THR A 455 -8.03 -30.06 -2.80
C THR A 455 -7.21 -29.17 -1.87
N ALA A 456 -7.80 -28.13 -1.28
CA ALA A 456 -7.12 -27.25 -0.32
C ALA A 456 -6.64 -28.02 0.93
N TYR A 457 -7.50 -28.88 1.49
CA TYR A 457 -7.18 -29.75 2.62
C TYR A 457 -6.00 -30.69 2.33
N ASN A 458 -5.95 -31.28 1.13
CA ASN A 458 -4.88 -32.17 0.72
C ASN A 458 -3.57 -31.42 0.44
N THR A 459 -3.64 -30.31 -0.31
CA THR A 459 -2.47 -29.49 -0.67
C THR A 459 -1.82 -28.82 0.54
N TYR A 460 -2.61 -28.38 1.53
CA TYR A 460 -2.08 -27.84 2.79
C TYR A 460 -1.38 -28.90 3.66
N GLY A 461 -1.67 -30.18 3.41
CA GLY A 461 -1.29 -31.30 4.27
C GLY A 461 -2.39 -31.61 5.28
N LYS A 462 -3.01 -32.79 5.12
CA LYS A 462 -4.18 -33.23 5.92
C LYS A 462 -3.92 -33.19 7.42
N ASP A 463 -2.76 -33.66 7.86
CA ASP A 463 -2.39 -33.68 9.27
C ASP A 463 -2.20 -32.26 9.83
N ASN A 464 -1.56 -31.37 9.06
CA ASN A 464 -1.40 -29.96 9.43
C ASN A 464 -2.75 -29.25 9.53
N PHE A 465 -3.65 -29.50 8.57
CA PHE A 465 -4.99 -28.91 8.58
C PHE A 465 -5.82 -29.40 9.77
N ASN A 466 -5.78 -30.71 10.06
CA ASN A 466 -6.45 -31.29 11.23
C ASN A 466 -5.85 -30.79 12.55
N ALA A 467 -4.53 -30.56 12.62
CA ALA A 467 -3.89 -29.95 13.77
C ALA A 467 -4.42 -28.53 14.02
N LYS A 468 -4.64 -27.71 12.98
CA LYS A 468 -5.29 -26.40 13.11
C LYS A 468 -6.70 -26.52 13.69
N ILE A 469 -7.52 -27.43 13.15
CA ILE A 469 -8.88 -27.67 13.65
C ILE A 469 -8.86 -28.06 15.13
N THR A 470 -7.98 -29.00 15.49
CA THR A 470 -7.84 -29.49 16.87
C THR A 470 -7.38 -28.37 17.81
N THR A 471 -6.42 -27.55 17.38
CA THR A 471 -5.93 -26.39 18.14
C THR A 471 -7.04 -25.38 18.41
N ALA A 472 -7.94 -25.18 17.45
CA ALA A 472 -9.12 -24.32 17.60
C ALA A 472 -10.29 -24.99 18.36
N GLY A 473 -10.10 -26.19 18.92
CA GLY A 473 -11.12 -26.93 19.66
C GLY A 473 -12.18 -27.63 18.80
N GLY A 474 -11.94 -27.78 17.50
CA GLY A 474 -12.84 -28.43 16.55
C GLY A 474 -12.67 -29.95 16.45
N THR A 475 -13.53 -30.58 15.63
CA THR A 475 -13.47 -32.01 15.33
C THR A 475 -12.78 -32.26 13.98
N VAL A 476 -11.78 -33.15 13.95
CA VAL A 476 -11.03 -33.49 12.72
C VAL A 476 -11.86 -34.27 11.70
N PHE A 477 -11.42 -34.27 10.44
CA PHE A 477 -12.08 -35.03 9.38
C PHE A 477 -11.90 -36.54 9.55
N TYR A 478 -13.01 -37.29 9.53
CA TYR A 478 -13.00 -38.75 9.44
C TYR A 478 -12.56 -39.21 8.06
N ASN A 479 -11.44 -39.93 7.98
CA ASN A 479 -10.89 -40.44 6.73
C ASN A 479 -11.79 -41.48 6.03
N THR A 480 -12.72 -42.14 6.73
CA THR A 480 -13.55 -43.22 6.16
C THR A 480 -15.01 -42.84 5.90
N SER A 481 -15.38 -41.56 6.08
CA SER A 481 -16.78 -41.12 5.98
C SER A 481 -17.09 -40.39 4.68
N TYR A 482 -18.33 -40.54 4.22
CA TYR A 482 -18.91 -39.74 3.14
C TYR A 482 -19.34 -38.37 3.70
N TYR A 483 -18.78 -37.29 3.15
CA TYR A 483 -19.18 -35.92 3.46
C TYR A 483 -20.23 -35.47 2.48
N SER A 484 -21.38 -35.06 3.01
CA SER A 484 -22.53 -34.72 2.20
C SER A 484 -22.35 -33.37 1.51
N SER A 485 -22.64 -33.32 0.22
CA SER A 485 -22.87 -32.06 -0.48
C SER A 485 -24.36 -31.69 -0.43
N SER A 486 -24.67 -30.43 -0.73
CA SER A 486 -26.04 -29.96 -0.91
C SER A 486 -26.61 -30.31 -2.29
N THR A 487 -25.82 -30.87 -3.20
CA THR A 487 -26.20 -31.12 -4.59
C THR A 487 -26.95 -32.45 -4.73
N GLU A 488 -28.20 -32.37 -5.18
CA GLU A 488 -29.05 -33.49 -5.55
C GLU A 488 -28.55 -34.16 -6.84
N SER A 489 -28.59 -35.49 -6.89
CA SER A 489 -28.28 -36.28 -8.09
C SER A 489 -29.54 -36.87 -8.74
N SER A 490 -30.48 -37.34 -7.92
CA SER A 490 -31.75 -37.91 -8.37
C SER A 490 -32.81 -37.77 -7.28
N ASN A 491 -34.01 -38.34 -7.48
CA ASN A 491 -35.03 -38.39 -6.43
C ASN A 491 -34.59 -39.22 -5.20
N THR A 492 -33.72 -40.21 -5.38
CA THR A 492 -33.23 -41.08 -4.29
C THR A 492 -31.82 -40.72 -3.82
N GLN A 493 -31.04 -39.98 -4.61
CA GLN A 493 -29.61 -39.80 -4.37
C GLN A 493 -29.13 -38.34 -4.34
N TYR A 494 -28.05 -38.10 -3.61
CA TYR A 494 -27.32 -36.83 -3.54
C TYR A 494 -25.81 -37.08 -3.70
N TYR A 495 -25.04 -36.04 -4.05
CA TYR A 495 -23.59 -36.14 -4.23
C TYR A 495 -22.83 -36.01 -2.91
N HIS A 496 -21.69 -36.71 -2.80
CA HIS A 496 -20.78 -36.65 -1.66
C HIS A 496 -19.32 -36.61 -2.11
N THR A 497 -18.43 -36.26 -1.19
CA THR A 497 -16.97 -36.40 -1.35
C THR A 497 -16.38 -37.17 -0.18
N GLN A 498 -15.41 -38.03 -0.43
CA GLN A 498 -14.65 -38.74 0.61
C GLN A 498 -13.34 -38.01 0.93
N PHE A 499 -13.06 -37.75 2.21
CA PHE A 499 -11.89 -36.93 2.60
C PHE A 499 -10.58 -37.72 2.80
N ASN A 500 -10.59 -39.05 2.63
CA ASN A 500 -9.37 -39.84 2.46
C ASN A 500 -8.70 -39.59 1.09
N ASN A 501 -9.46 -39.66 0.00
CA ASN A 501 -8.94 -39.76 -1.36
C ASN A 501 -9.55 -38.74 -2.35
N GLY A 502 -10.55 -37.96 -1.93
CA GLY A 502 -11.18 -36.93 -2.77
C GLY A 502 -12.21 -37.49 -3.75
N ASN A 503 -12.51 -38.78 -3.69
CA ASN A 503 -13.46 -39.40 -4.61
C ASN A 503 -14.86 -38.81 -4.38
N THR A 504 -15.49 -38.44 -5.48
CA THR A 504 -16.89 -38.02 -5.51
C THR A 504 -17.76 -39.20 -5.94
N GLY A 505 -19.01 -39.21 -5.47
CA GLY A 505 -19.98 -40.24 -5.82
C GLY A 505 -21.37 -39.86 -5.35
N THR A 506 -22.33 -40.79 -5.47
CA THR A 506 -23.69 -40.60 -4.99
C THR A 506 -23.99 -41.46 -3.78
N GLN A 507 -24.95 -41.04 -2.96
CA GLN A 507 -25.43 -41.75 -1.79
C GLN A 507 -26.94 -41.58 -1.65
N ASP A 508 -27.64 -42.55 -1.07
CA ASP A 508 -29.09 -42.48 -0.87
C ASP A 508 -29.44 -41.40 0.17
N LYS A 509 -30.47 -40.60 -0.13
CA LYS A 509 -30.86 -39.44 0.69
C LYS A 509 -31.22 -39.79 2.12
N ILE A 510 -31.79 -40.98 2.32
CA ILE A 510 -32.21 -41.49 3.62
C ILE A 510 -31.06 -42.06 4.45
N ASN A 511 -29.85 -42.18 3.88
CA ASN A 511 -28.69 -42.71 4.59
C ASN A 511 -28.03 -41.63 5.45
N ASN A 512 -27.70 -42.00 6.68
CA ASN A 512 -27.04 -41.12 7.65
C ASN A 512 -25.56 -40.91 7.29
N ASN A 513 -25.19 -39.67 6.99
CA ASN A 513 -23.82 -39.30 6.61
C ASN A 513 -23.30 -38.08 7.38
N VAL A 514 -22.01 -37.79 7.21
CA VAL A 514 -21.35 -36.66 7.87
C VAL A 514 -21.69 -35.38 7.10
N VAL A 515 -21.86 -34.29 7.84
CA VAL A 515 -22.04 -32.94 7.28
C VAL A 515 -21.00 -32.03 7.91
N ARG A 516 -20.34 -31.23 7.08
CA ARG A 516 -19.45 -30.14 7.48
C ARG A 516 -19.96 -28.87 6.80
N CYS A 517 -20.11 -27.81 7.56
CA CYS A 517 -20.51 -26.52 7.00
C CYS A 517 -19.30 -25.72 6.50
N ILE A 518 -19.55 -24.93 5.47
CA ILE A 518 -18.66 -23.87 5.01
C ILE A 518 -19.37 -22.52 5.08
N ARG A 519 -18.61 -21.44 5.08
CA ARG A 519 -19.12 -20.06 5.11
C ARG A 519 -18.24 -19.18 4.22
N LYS A 520 -18.83 -18.16 3.58
CA LYS A 520 -18.06 -17.13 2.87
C LYS A 520 -17.59 -16.06 3.85
N PHE A 521 -16.43 -15.48 3.60
CA PHE A 521 -15.91 -14.38 4.40
C PHE A 521 -15.44 -13.23 3.51
#